data_AF-A0A946JQH9-F1
#
_entry.id   AF-A0A946JQH9-F1
#
_cell.length_a   1.000
_cell.length_b   1.000
_cell.length_c   1.000
_cell.angle_alpha   90.00
_cell.angle_beta   90.00
_cell.angle_gamma   90.00
#
_symmetry.space_group_name_H-M   'P 1'
#
loop_
_entity.id
_entity.type
_entity.pdbx_description
1 polymer ?
#
loop_
_entity_poly.entity_id
_entity_poly.type
_entity_poly.pdbx_seq_one_letter_code
_entity_poly.pdbx_strand_id
1 'polypeptide(L)'
;LRCLGGRELAAIVGSIASARSKSIPVILDGFICTAAAACLEATVSGSLEHCVAGHESNEQAHKELLKRLDKKPLLSLGMRLGEGSGAALAIGVLKAAIACHSGMATFAQAGVSED
;
A
#
# COMPACT_ATOMS: atom_id res chain seq x y z
N LEU A 1 9.74 -4.61 17.77
CA LEU A 1 10.02 -5.85 16.99
C LEU A 1 10.79 -6.93 17.77
N ARG A 2 11.83 -6.62 18.55
CA ARG A 2 12.62 -7.64 19.29
C ARG A 2 11.83 -8.46 20.33
N CYS A 3 10.90 -7.83 21.06
CA CYS A 3 10.21 -8.46 22.18
C CYS A 3 8.82 -9.03 21.82
N LEU A 4 8.10 -8.34 20.93
CA LEU A 4 6.70 -8.65 20.56
C LEU A 4 6.50 -8.71 19.03
N GLY A 5 7.57 -9.01 18.29
CA GLY A 5 7.52 -9.16 16.84
C GLY A 5 8.05 -10.53 16.42
N GLY A 6 8.47 -10.63 15.15
CA GLY A 6 9.07 -11.85 14.60
C GLY A 6 10.06 -11.50 13.49
N ARG A 7 10.81 -12.52 13.03
CA ARG A 7 11.79 -12.35 11.95
C ARG A 7 11.13 -11.83 10.66
N GLU A 8 9.95 -12.35 10.33
CA GLU A 8 9.18 -11.89 9.17
C GLU A 8 8.79 -10.41 9.27
N LEU A 9 8.34 -9.94 10.44
CA LEU A 9 8.00 -8.53 10.64
C LEU A 9 9.24 -7.64 10.52
N ALA A 10 10.39 -8.10 11.04
CA ALA A 10 11.66 -7.39 10.88
C ALA A 10 12.11 -7.34 9.41
N ALA A 11 11.93 -8.43 8.66
CA ALA A 11 12.21 -8.49 7.24
C ALA A 11 11.30 -7.56 6.43
N ILE A 12 10.00 -7.51 6.73
CA ILE A 12 9.05 -6.58 6.11
C ILE A 12 9.46 -5.13 6.38
N VAL A 13 9.76 -4.77 7.64
CA VAL A 13 10.22 -3.41 7.99
C VAL A 13 11.50 -3.04 7.25
N GLY A 14 12.49 -3.93 7.24
CA GLY A 14 13.75 -3.71 6.52
C GLY A 14 13.53 -3.55 5.01
N SER A 15 12.59 -4.31 4.44
CA SER A 15 12.24 -4.21 3.01
C SER A 15 11.59 -2.88 2.68
N ILE A 16 10.64 -2.42 3.50
CA ILE A 16 9.98 -1.10 3.32
C ILE A 16 11.00 0.04 3.43
N ALA A 17 11.89 -0.02 4.42
CA ALA A 17 12.93 0.98 4.61
C ALA A 17 13.92 1.01 3.43
N SER A 18 14.36 -0.16 2.96
CA SER A 18 15.23 -0.28 1.78
C SER A 18 14.56 0.23 0.51
N ALA A 19 13.26 -0.05 0.32
CA ALA A 19 12.48 0.47 -0.80
C ALA A 19 12.43 2.00 -0.77
N ARG A 20 12.22 2.61 0.40
CA ARG A 20 12.23 4.08 0.56
C ARG A 20 13.57 4.68 0.12
N SER A 21 14.69 4.14 0.62
CA SER A 21 16.03 4.61 0.26
C SER A 21 16.34 4.49 -1.23
N LYS A 22 15.61 3.64 -1.95
CA LYS A 22 15.74 3.44 -3.41
C LYS A 22 14.64 4.15 -4.22
N SER A 23 13.79 4.95 -3.58
CA SER A 23 12.64 5.61 -4.22
C SER A 23 11.67 4.62 -4.90
N ILE A 24 11.50 3.43 -4.32
CA ILE A 24 10.59 2.39 -4.84
C ILE A 24 9.29 2.46 -4.05
N PRO A 25 8.12 2.71 -4.69
CA PRO A 25 6.84 2.69 -3.99
C PRO A 25 6.48 1.28 -3.52
N VAL A 26 5.80 1.18 -2.38
CA VAL A 26 5.41 -0.11 -1.78
C VAL A 26 3.89 -0.21 -1.69
N ILE A 27 3.35 -1.37 -2.07
CA ILE A 27 1.95 -1.71 -1.82
C ILE A 27 1.91 -2.62 -0.59
N LEU A 28 1.28 -2.16 0.48
CA LEU A 28 1.07 -2.93 1.70
C LEU A 28 -0.07 -3.94 1.48
N ASP A 29 0.09 -5.13 2.05
CA ASP A 29 -0.89 -6.23 1.92
C ASP A 29 -1.98 -6.13 3.00
N GLY A 30 -2.12 -7.16 3.85
CA GLY A 30 -3.07 -7.23 4.94
C GLY A 30 -2.50 -6.79 6.29
N PHE A 31 -3.17 -7.19 7.37
CA PHE A 31 -2.90 -6.68 8.72
C PHE A 31 -1.46 -6.88 9.18
N ILE A 32 -0.88 -8.07 8.98
CA ILE A 32 0.48 -8.38 9.45
C ILE A 32 1.53 -7.48 8.77
N CYS A 33 1.39 -7.24 7.46
CA CYS A 33 2.27 -6.35 6.70
C CYS A 33 2.13 -4.91 7.20
N THR A 34 0.89 -4.44 7.37
CA THR A 34 0.61 -3.08 7.86
C THR A 34 1.06 -2.89 9.32
N ALA A 35 0.96 -3.92 10.18
CA ALA A 35 1.43 -3.87 11.56
C ALA A 35 2.97 -3.77 11.65
N ALA A 36 3.68 -4.47 10.76
CA ALA A 36 5.11 -4.30 10.60
C ALA A 36 5.43 -2.85 10.14
N ALA A 37 4.76 -2.37 9.08
CA ALA A 37 4.93 -1.01 8.56
C ALA A 37 4.69 0.06 9.65
N ALA A 38 3.67 -0.11 10.49
CA ALA A 38 3.36 0.80 11.59
C ALA A 38 4.50 0.93 12.61
N CYS A 39 5.28 -0.12 12.83
CA CYS A 39 6.47 -0.05 13.68
C CYS A 39 7.53 0.88 13.07
N LEU A 40 7.67 0.91 11.74
CA LEU A 40 8.58 1.80 11.04
C LEU A 40 8.11 3.26 11.16
N GLU A 41 6.81 3.50 10.94
CA GLU A 41 6.22 4.84 11.08
C GLU A 41 6.35 5.40 12.49
N ALA A 42 6.17 4.55 13.50
CA ALA A 42 6.38 4.93 14.90
C ALA A 42 7.86 5.23 15.23
N THR A 43 8.80 4.72 14.43
CA THR A 43 10.24 4.95 14.62
C THR A 43 10.69 6.22 13.88
N VAL A 44 10.20 6.44 12.67
CA VAL A 44 10.50 7.61 11.84
C VAL A 44 9.20 8.06 11.17
N SER A 45 8.68 9.21 11.59
CA SER A 45 7.46 9.77 10.99
C SER A 45 7.69 10.10 9.51
N GLY A 46 6.67 9.86 8.68
CA GLY A 46 6.73 10.01 7.23
C GLY A 46 7.40 8.84 6.52
N SER A 47 7.91 7.85 7.26
CA SER A 47 8.59 6.69 6.67
C SER A 47 7.70 5.91 5.70
N LEU A 48 6.37 5.97 5.84
CA LEU A 48 5.40 5.28 4.99
C LEU A 48 4.79 6.17 3.89
N GLU A 49 5.26 7.39 3.66
CA GLU A 49 4.72 8.26 2.59
C GLU A 49 4.81 7.64 1.19
N HIS A 50 5.85 6.82 0.92
CA HIS A 50 6.02 6.07 -0.32
C HIS A 50 5.19 4.78 -0.39
N CYS A 51 4.39 4.49 0.65
CA CYS A 51 3.56 3.30 0.73
C CYS A 51 2.09 3.62 0.46
N VAL A 52 1.41 2.71 -0.25
CA VAL A 52 -0.05 2.67 -0.42
C VAL A 52 -0.60 1.39 0.17
N ALA A 53 -1.83 1.41 0.68
CA ALA A 53 -2.49 0.20 1.17
C ALA A 53 -3.17 -0.53 0.00
N GLY A 54 -2.78 -1.78 -0.25
CA GLY A 54 -3.32 -2.60 -1.33
C GLY A 54 -4.77 -3.01 -1.07
N HIS A 55 -5.06 -3.51 0.13
CA HIS A 55 -6.44 -3.88 0.49
C HIS A 55 -6.75 -3.69 1.97
N GLU A 56 -8.03 -3.56 2.30
CA GLU A 56 -8.55 -3.77 3.65
C GLU A 56 -8.75 -5.28 3.86
N SER A 57 -7.82 -5.90 4.60
CA SER A 57 -8.02 -7.25 5.15
C SER A 57 -9.22 -7.32 6.09
N ASN A 58 -9.93 -8.45 6.09
CA ASN A 58 -11.05 -8.79 6.98
C ASN A 58 -10.58 -9.22 8.40
N GLU A 59 -9.42 -8.75 8.82
CA GLU A 59 -8.90 -8.88 10.18
C GLU A 59 -9.35 -7.66 10.99
N GLN A 60 -9.96 -7.90 12.16
CA GLN A 60 -10.70 -6.87 12.93
C GLN A 60 -9.91 -5.58 13.17
N ALA A 61 -8.60 -5.68 13.41
CA ALA A 61 -7.75 -4.55 13.75
C ALA A 61 -7.22 -3.79 12.53
N HIS A 62 -7.37 -4.31 11.30
CA HIS A 62 -6.70 -3.72 10.14
C HIS A 62 -7.27 -2.37 9.75
N LYS A 63 -8.60 -2.24 9.73
CA LYS A 63 -9.27 -0.97 9.41
C LYS A 63 -8.86 0.17 10.34
N GLU A 64 -8.81 -0.11 11.64
CA GLU A 64 -8.39 0.88 12.64
C GLU A 64 -6.90 1.21 12.50
N LEU A 65 -6.06 0.22 12.20
CA LEU A 65 -4.64 0.46 11.94
C LEU A 65 -4.42 1.35 10.70
N LEU A 66 -5.12 1.07 9.59
CA LEU A 66 -5.08 1.88 8.38
C LEU A 66 -5.50 3.33 8.65
N LYS A 67 -6.56 3.52 9.44
CA LYS A 67 -7.01 4.84 9.89
C LYS A 67 -5.93 5.59 10.67
N ARG A 68 -5.22 4.91 11.59
CA ARG A 68 -4.12 5.51 12.37
C ARG A 68 -2.93 5.91 11.52
N LEU A 69 -2.68 5.18 10.43
CA LEU A 69 -1.61 5.47 9.47
C LEU A 69 -2.03 6.43 8.36
N ASP A 70 -3.29 6.92 8.38
CA ASP A 70 -3.90 7.71 7.31
C ASP A 70 -3.73 7.06 5.91
N LYS A 71 -3.95 5.75 5.83
CA LYS A 71 -3.87 4.99 4.58
C LYS A 71 -5.24 4.52 4.15
N LYS A 72 -5.73 5.05 3.04
CA LYS A 72 -6.92 4.53 2.36
C LYS A 72 -6.53 3.31 1.51
N PRO A 73 -7.15 2.14 1.69
CA PRO A 73 -6.87 0.96 0.89
C PRO A 73 -7.45 1.08 -0.52
N LEU A 74 -6.76 0.51 -1.51
CA LEU A 74 -7.23 0.46 -2.91
C LEU A 74 -8.41 -0.51 -3.09
N LEU A 75 -8.43 -1.60 -2.32
CA LEU A 75 -9.41 -2.67 -2.43
C LEU A 75 -10.07 -2.98 -1.07
N SER A 76 -11.33 -3.40 -1.08
CA SER A 76 -12.05 -3.90 0.10
C SER A 76 -12.90 -5.09 -0.32
N LEU A 77 -12.31 -6.29 -0.31
CA LEU A 77 -12.87 -7.50 -0.92
C LEU A 77 -13.12 -8.64 0.08
N GLY A 78 -13.06 -8.37 1.39
CA GLY A 78 -13.24 -9.40 2.43
C GLY A 78 -12.11 -10.44 2.51
N MET A 79 -10.95 -10.15 1.91
CA MET A 79 -9.77 -11.03 1.90
C MET A 79 -9.09 -11.08 3.27
N ARG A 80 -8.49 -12.22 3.63
CA ARG A 80 -7.71 -12.40 4.87
C ARG A 80 -6.65 -13.50 4.79
N LEU A 81 -6.17 -13.79 3.57
CA LEU A 81 -5.18 -14.84 3.34
C LEU A 81 -3.78 -14.39 3.78
N GLY A 82 -3.43 -13.14 3.49
CA GLY A 82 -2.07 -12.63 3.66
C GLY A 82 -1.18 -13.01 2.48
N GLU A 83 0.09 -13.28 2.76
CA GLU A 83 1.11 -13.72 1.78
C GLU A 83 1.36 -12.73 0.62
N GLY A 84 0.94 -11.47 0.76
CA GLY A 84 1.04 -10.49 -0.31
C GLY A 84 -0.08 -10.55 -1.33
N SER A 85 -1.10 -11.39 -1.12
CA SER A 85 -2.17 -11.63 -2.11
C SER A 85 -3.01 -10.39 -2.43
N GLY A 86 -3.37 -9.58 -1.43
CA GLY A 86 -4.11 -8.34 -1.63
C GLY A 86 -3.25 -7.23 -2.24
N ALA A 87 -1.98 -7.15 -1.85
CA ALA A 87 -1.02 -6.26 -2.52
C ALA A 87 -0.81 -6.64 -3.99
N ALA A 88 -0.64 -7.93 -4.30
CA ALA A 88 -0.48 -8.44 -5.65
C ALA A 88 -1.71 -8.17 -6.53
N LEU A 89 -2.92 -8.34 -5.98
CA LEU A 89 -4.16 -8.00 -6.69
C LEU A 89 -4.24 -6.49 -6.98
N ALA A 90 -3.86 -5.66 -6.02
CA ALA A 90 -3.86 -4.20 -6.17
C ALA A 90 -2.86 -3.68 -7.23
N ILE A 91 -1.83 -4.46 -7.60
CA ILE A 91 -0.93 -4.12 -8.73
C ILE A 91 -1.72 -3.94 -10.03
N GLY A 92 -2.79 -4.72 -10.25
CA GLY A 92 -3.64 -4.56 -11.43
C GLY A 92 -4.29 -3.17 -11.50
N VAL A 93 -4.81 -2.68 -10.38
CA VAL A 93 -5.39 -1.33 -10.27
C VAL A 93 -4.32 -0.27 -10.49
N LEU A 94 -3.14 -0.42 -9.90
CA LEU A 94 -2.03 0.52 -10.11
C LEU A 94 -1.60 0.58 -11.58
N LYS A 95 -1.47 -0.57 -12.26
CA LYS A 95 -1.16 -0.62 -13.69
C LYS A 95 -2.22 0.06 -14.54
N ALA A 96 -3.50 -0.14 -14.23
CA ALA A 96 -4.59 0.54 -14.92
C ALA A 96 -4.53 2.06 -14.71
N ALA A 97 -4.26 2.52 -13.48
CA ALA A 97 -4.09 3.94 -13.20
C ALA A 97 -2.93 4.56 -13.99
N ILE A 98 -1.80 3.85 -14.08
CA ILE A 98 -0.65 4.28 -14.90
C ILE A 98 -1.06 4.35 -16.38
N ALA A 99 -1.73 3.33 -16.90
CA ALA A 99 -2.19 3.30 -18.29
C ALA A 99 -3.15 4.46 -18.62
N CYS A 100 -4.08 4.78 -17.71
CA CYS A 100 -4.94 5.95 -17.86
C CYS A 100 -4.13 7.24 -17.87
N HIS A 101 -3.19 7.39 -16.92
CA HIS A 101 -2.40 8.60 -16.79
C HIS A 101 -1.46 8.84 -17.99
N SER A 102 -0.79 7.80 -18.50
CA SER A 102 0.20 7.93 -19.56
C SER A 102 -0.35 7.69 -20.97
N GLY A 103 -1.55 7.13 -21.10
CA GLY A 103 -2.09 6.63 -22.37
C GLY A 103 -3.41 7.25 -22.81
N MET A 104 -4.13 7.99 -21.95
CA MET A 104 -5.35 8.67 -22.37
C MET A 104 -5.05 9.93 -23.17
N ALA A 105 -5.81 10.11 -24.25
CA ALA A 105 -5.81 11.35 -25.01
C ALA A 105 -6.35 12.51 -24.15
N THR A 106 -5.74 13.67 -24.29
CA THR A 106 -6.31 14.94 -23.79
C THR A 106 -7.59 15.28 -24.55
N PHE A 107 -8.45 16.16 -23.99
CA PHE A 107 -9.67 16.61 -24.67
C PHE A 107 -9.40 17.15 -26.08
N ALA A 108 -8.34 17.95 -26.24
CA ALA A 108 -7.90 18.45 -27.54
C ALA A 108 -7.52 17.33 -28.52
N GLN A 109 -6.80 16.30 -28.07
CA GLN A 109 -6.44 15.14 -28.90
C GLN A 109 -7.64 14.25 -29.24
N ALA A 110 -8.62 14.18 -28.34
CA ALA A 110 -9.84 13.39 -28.51
C ALA A 110 -10.94 14.13 -29.30
N GLY A 111 -10.75 15.41 -29.63
CA GLY A 111 -11.74 16.21 -30.34
C GLY A 111 -13.01 16.51 -29.53
N VAL A 112 -12.89 16.56 -28.20
CA VAL A 112 -14.00 16.88 -27.31
C VAL A 112 -14.13 18.40 -27.20
N SER A 113 -15.33 18.94 -27.43
CA SER A 113 -15.60 20.38 -27.30
C SER A 113 -15.60 20.80 -25.82
N GLU A 114 -15.05 21.98 -25.55
CA GLU A 114 -15.23 22.67 -24.28
C GLU A 114 -16.56 23.40 -24.34
N ASP A 115 -17.66 22.71 -24.00
CA ASP A 115 -18.97 23.33 -23.81
C ASP A 115 -19.02 24.09 -22.46
#